data_AF-A0A3P7KY80-F1
#
_entry.id   AF-A0A3P7KY80-F1
#
_cell.length_a   1.000
_cell.length_b   1.000
_cell.length_c   1.000
_cell.angle_alpha   90.00
_cell.angle_beta   90.00
_cell.angle_gamma   90.00
#
_symmetry.space_group_name_H-M   'P 1'
#
loop_
_entity.id
_entity.type
_entity.pdbx_description
1 polymer ?
#
loop_
_entity_poly.entity_id
_entity_poly.type
_entity_poly.pdbx_seq_one_letter_code
_entity_poly.pdbx_strand_id
1 'polypeptide(L)'
;MILADAFDLAKTSKLSIATYLDLLVYAEEEMNRMTWQLIHKHVGYIEDLIEETPFAHTFKDLQRSLILRPYERIGWGSNSTDTPALKGLQVLA
;
A
#
# COMPACT_ATOMS: atom_id res chain seq x y z
N MET A 1 -6.03 -9.83 -9.90
CA MET A 1 -6.02 -9.68 -8.42
C MET A 1 -6.81 -8.42 -8.17
N ILE A 2 -7.90 -8.46 -7.38
CA ILE A 2 -8.93 -7.39 -7.38
C ILE A 2 -8.34 -5.98 -7.21
N LEU A 3 -7.29 -5.82 -6.40
CA LEU A 3 -6.59 -4.54 -6.21
C LEU A 3 -5.85 -4.04 -7.47
N ALA A 4 -5.23 -4.94 -8.24
CA ALA A 4 -4.62 -4.65 -9.55
C ALA A 4 -5.68 -4.20 -10.55
N ASP A 5 -6.74 -4.98 -10.66
CA ASP A 5 -7.80 -4.75 -11.63
C ASP A 5 -8.56 -3.44 -11.32
N ALA A 6 -8.83 -3.18 -10.04
CA ALA A 6 -9.45 -1.93 -9.59
C ALA A 6 -8.58 -0.70 -9.89
N PHE A 7 -7.26 -0.80 -9.67
CA PHE A 7 -6.33 0.29 -9.99
C PHE A 7 -6.25 0.57 -11.49
N ASP A 8 -6.16 -0.48 -12.32
CA ASP A 8 -6.13 -0.35 -13.77
C ASP A 8 -7.43 0.26 -14.32
N LEU A 9 -8.57 -0.11 -13.76
CA LEU A 9 -9.86 0.50 -14.10
C LEU A 9 -9.96 1.96 -13.62
N ALA A 10 -9.41 2.28 -12.44
CA ALA A 10 -9.39 3.64 -11.93
C ALA A 10 -8.55 4.58 -12.81
N LYS A 11 -7.37 4.13 -13.28
CA LYS A 11 -6.54 4.90 -14.23
C LYS A 11 -7.25 5.21 -15.55
N THR A 12 -8.16 4.35 -15.98
CA THR A 12 -8.92 4.53 -17.23
C THR A 12 -10.24 5.25 -17.03
N SER A 13 -10.50 5.77 -15.82
CA SER A 13 -11.78 6.40 -15.42
C SER A 13 -13.00 5.48 -15.57
N LYS A 14 -12.78 4.16 -15.70
CA LYS A 14 -13.84 3.13 -15.76
C LYS A 14 -14.32 2.71 -14.37
N LEU A 15 -13.51 3.00 -13.36
CA LEU A 15 -13.86 2.87 -11.95
C LEU A 15 -13.52 4.19 -11.26
N SER A 16 -14.31 4.58 -10.25
CA SER A 16 -13.97 5.74 -9.43
C SER A 16 -12.68 5.46 -8.65
N ILE A 17 -11.75 6.43 -8.63
CA ILE A 17 -10.56 6.34 -7.79
C ILE A 17 -10.92 6.21 -6.30
N ALA A 18 -12.05 6.78 -5.87
CA ALA A 18 -12.54 6.62 -4.50
C ALA A 18 -12.79 5.14 -4.16
N THR A 19 -13.39 4.38 -5.08
CA THR A 19 -13.62 2.94 -4.88
C THR A 19 -12.30 2.16 -4.79
N TYR A 20 -11.28 2.56 -5.54
CA TYR A 20 -9.94 1.98 -5.40
C TYR A 20 -9.31 2.33 -4.05
N LEU A 21 -9.44 3.56 -3.58
CA LEU A 21 -8.93 4.00 -2.28
C LEU A 21 -9.64 3.29 -1.12
N ASP A 22 -10.95 3.06 -1.22
CA ASP A 22 -11.71 2.27 -0.24
C ASP A 22 -11.21 0.81 -0.20
N LEU A 23 -10.92 0.22 -1.36
CA LEU A 23 -10.31 -1.11 -1.44
C LEU A 23 -8.88 -1.13 -0.87
N LEU A 24 -8.16 0.00 -0.91
CA LEU A 24 -6.81 0.11 -0.37
C LEU A 24 -6.78 -0.07 1.15
N VAL A 25 -7.88 0.24 1.85
CA VAL A 25 -8.01 0.08 3.31
C VAL A 25 -7.83 -1.40 3.73
N TYR A 26 -8.16 -2.36 2.86
CA TYR A 26 -7.86 -3.79 3.11
C TYR A 26 -6.36 -4.06 3.34
N ALA A 27 -5.47 -3.20 2.84
CA ALA A 27 -4.03 -3.33 3.05
C ALA A 27 -3.65 -3.36 4.55
N GLU A 28 -4.42 -2.74 5.44
CA GLU A 28 -4.16 -2.75 6.89
C GLU A 28 -4.08 -4.16 7.50
N GLU A 29 -4.78 -5.14 6.90
CA GLU A 29 -4.77 -6.52 7.37
C GLU A 29 -3.85 -7.43 6.56
N GLU A 30 -3.32 -6.95 5.43
CA GLU A 30 -2.56 -7.73 4.47
C GLU A 30 -1.13 -7.98 4.95
N MET A 31 -0.65 -9.22 4.82
CA MET A 31 0.70 -9.64 5.24
C MET A 31 1.47 -10.33 4.12
N ASN A 32 0.88 -10.41 2.93
CA ASN A 32 1.52 -10.97 1.75
C ASN A 32 2.43 -9.94 1.07
N ARG A 33 3.72 -10.27 0.98
CA ARG A 33 4.74 -9.45 0.32
C ARG A 33 4.38 -9.07 -1.12
N MET A 34 3.81 -9.99 -1.91
CA MET A 34 3.48 -9.72 -3.32
C MET A 34 2.38 -8.66 -3.43
N THR A 35 1.38 -8.72 -2.54
CA THR A 35 0.31 -7.72 -2.47
C THR A 35 0.89 -6.34 -2.09
N TRP A 36 1.80 -6.29 -1.12
CA TRP A 36 2.47 -5.05 -0.70
C TRP A 36 3.38 -4.45 -1.77
N GLN A 37 4.10 -5.28 -2.55
CA GLN A 37 4.86 -4.80 -3.71
C GLN A 37 3.94 -4.13 -4.74
N LEU A 38 2.74 -4.67 -4.94
CA LEU A 38 1.76 -4.07 -5.83
C LEU A 38 1.21 -2.75 -5.26
N ILE A 39 0.83 -2.73 -3.98
CA ILE A 39 0.35 -1.52 -3.28
C ILE A 39 1.39 -0.41 -3.39
N HIS A 40 2.66 -0.70 -3.06
CA HIS A 40 3.76 0.26 -3.15
C HIS A 40 3.88 0.85 -4.56
N LYS A 41 3.76 0.04 -5.61
CA LYS A 41 3.79 0.51 -7.00
C LYS A 41 2.62 1.43 -7.33
N HIS A 42 1.40 1.08 -6.91
CA HIS A 42 0.22 1.88 -7.20
C HIS A 42 0.22 3.21 -6.45
N VAL A 43 0.57 3.17 -5.18
CA VAL A 43 0.66 4.33 -4.31
C VAL A 43 1.73 5.29 -4.80
N GLY A 44 2.91 4.80 -5.18
CA GLY A 44 3.95 5.63 -5.79
C GLY A 44 3.49 6.32 -7.07
N TYR A 45 2.76 5.61 -7.94
CA TYR A 45 2.17 6.22 -9.14
C TYR A 45 1.18 7.35 -8.81
N ILE A 46 0.34 7.18 -7.79
CA ILE A 46 -0.60 8.25 -7.38
C ILE A 46 0.17 9.42 -6.78
N GLU A 47 1.19 9.15 -5.95
CA GLU A 47 2.03 10.17 -5.34
C GLU A 47 2.72 11.04 -6.40
N ASP A 48 3.34 10.43 -7.41
CA ASP A 48 3.97 11.13 -8.53
C ASP A 48 2.99 12.05 -9.28
N LEU A 49 1.70 11.67 -9.35
CA LEU A 49 0.67 12.48 -10.01
C LEU A 49 0.20 13.67 -9.16
N ILE A 50 0.26 13.56 -7.84
CA ILE A 50 -0.30 14.56 -6.92
C ILE A 50 0.78 15.33 -6.15
N GLU A 51 2.06 15.06 -6.40
CA GLU A 51 3.21 15.59 -5.65
C GLU A 51 3.18 17.12 -5.51
N GLU A 52 2.83 17.83 -6.59
CA GLU A 52 2.76 19.31 -6.61
C GLU A 52 1.40 19.86 -6.15
N THR A 53 0.48 19.00 -5.71
CA THR A 53 -0.86 19.40 -5.27
C THR A 53 -0.94 19.51 -3.75
N PRO A 54 -1.91 20.28 -3.21
CA PRO A 54 -2.16 20.32 -1.77
C PRO A 54 -2.52 18.96 -1.16
N PHE A 55 -2.91 17.97 -1.98
CA PHE A 55 -3.30 16.63 -1.54
C PHE A 55 -2.11 15.73 -1.20
N ALA A 56 -0.89 16.05 -1.63
CA ALA A 56 0.31 15.22 -1.42
C ALA A 56 0.51 14.87 0.07
N HIS A 57 0.37 15.86 0.96
CA HIS A 57 0.51 15.64 2.40
C HIS A 57 -0.57 14.71 2.97
N THR A 58 -1.83 14.95 2.57
CA THR A 58 -2.97 14.12 3.02
C THR A 58 -2.81 12.68 2.54
N PHE A 59 -2.30 12.48 1.31
CA PHE A 59 -2.06 11.16 0.77
C PHE A 59 -0.92 10.44 1.49
N LYS A 60 0.16 11.14 1.86
CA LYS A 60 1.24 10.57 2.69
C LYS A 60 0.74 10.10 4.05
N ASP A 61 -0.20 10.82 4.66
CA ASP A 61 -0.78 10.39 5.93
C ASP A 61 -1.62 9.12 5.79
N LEU A 62 -2.36 8.98 4.69
CA LEU A 62 -3.04 7.71 4.35
C LEU A 62 -2.04 6.57 4.17
N GLN A 63 -0.95 6.77 3.42
CA GLN A 63 0.07 5.73 3.25
C GLN A 63 0.63 5.25 4.59
N ARG A 64 0.94 6.19 5.50
CA ARG A 64 1.43 5.87 6.85
C ARG A 64 0.41 5.09 7.66
N SER A 65 -0.89 5.43 7.59
CA SER A 65 -1.91 4.71 8.34
C SER A 65 -2.05 3.26 7.89
N LEU A 66 -1.93 3.00 6.58
CA LEU A 66 -1.99 1.65 6.02
C LEU A 66 -0.82 0.77 6.47
N ILE A 67 0.37 1.35 6.62
CA ILE A 67 1.61 0.66 6.99
C ILE A 67 1.69 0.37 8.50
N LEU A 68 1.10 1.23 9.34
CA LEU A 68 1.26 1.18 10.79
C LEU A 68 0.85 -0.19 11.37
N ARG A 69 -0.28 -0.75 10.93
CA ARG A 69 -0.79 -2.04 11.40
C ARG A 69 0.10 -3.23 11.02
N PRO A 70 0.48 -3.42 9.74
CA PRO A 70 1.49 -4.41 9.33
C PRO A 70 2.80 -4.25 10.08
N TYR A 71 3.28 -3.02 10.25
CA TYR A 71 4.54 -2.71 10.92
C TYR A 71 4.52 -3.12 12.39
N GLU A 72 3.45 -2.78 13.13
CA GLU A 72 3.25 -3.19 14.52
C GLU A 72 3.21 -4.72 14.68
N ARG A 73 2.62 -5.44 13.71
CA ARG A 73 2.51 -6.91 13.74
C ARG A 73 3.85 -7.60 13.52
N ILE A 74 4.68 -7.07 12.62
CA ILE A 74 5.99 -7.67 12.31
C ILE A 74 7.02 -7.28 13.39
N GLY A 75 7.03 -6.02 13.83
CA GLY A 75 8.01 -5.48 14.76
C GLY A 75 9.43 -5.42 14.20
N TRP A 76 10.35 -4.88 15.03
CA TRP A 76 11.79 -4.73 14.72
C TRP A 76 12.69 -5.72 15.49
N GLY A 77 12.11 -6.78 16.02
CA GLY A 77 12.88 -7.86 16.65
C GLY A 77 13.51 -8.74 15.60
N SER A 78 14.84 -8.87 15.59
CA SER A 78 15.54 -9.80 14.71
C SER A 78 15.33 -11.25 15.17
N ASN A 79 14.14 -11.79 14.96
CA ASN A 79 13.87 -13.18 15.28
C ASN A 79 14.40 -14.06 14.14
N SER A 80 15.23 -15.05 14.49
CA SER A 80 15.89 -15.95 13.55
C SER A 80 14.94 -16.87 12.78
N THR A 81 13.63 -16.82 13.07
CA THR A 81 12.56 -17.57 12.41
C THR A 81 11.83 -16.79 11.31
N ASP A 82 12.17 -15.51 11.08
CA ASP A 82 11.46 -14.70 10.08
C ASP A 82 11.77 -15.16 8.66
N THR A 83 10.71 -15.52 7.93
CA THR A 83 10.82 -15.93 6.53
C THR A 83 11.34 -14.78 5.65
N PRO A 84 12.03 -15.06 4.54
CA PRO A 84 12.50 -14.02 3.61
C PRO A 84 11.37 -13.11 3.09
N ALA A 85 10.13 -13.62 3.03
CA ALA A 85 8.96 -12.84 2.64
C ALA A 85 8.58 -11.80 3.71
N LEU A 86 8.66 -12.14 5.00
CA LEU A 86 8.40 -11.23 6.11
C LEU A 86 9.47 -10.13 6.19
N LYS A 87 10.75 -10.51 6.05
CA LYS A 87 11.84 -9.52 5.95
C LYS A 87 11.70 -8.59 4.76
N GLY A 88 11.27 -9.14 3.62
CA GLY A 88 10.99 -8.33 2.42
C GLY A 88 9.79 -7.40 2.59
N LEU A 89 8.84 -7.74 3.46
CA LEU A 89 7.71 -6.88 3.80
C LEU A 89 8.12 -5.75 4.75
N GLN A 90 9.03 -5.99 5.70
CA GLN A 90 9.62 -4.94 6.55
C GLN A 90 10.35 -3.83 5.78
N VAL A 91 10.84 -4.12 4.57
CA VAL A 91 11.51 -3.13 3.72
C VAL A 91 10.50 -2.26 2.94
N LEU A 92 9.29 -2.76 2.75
CA LEU A 92 8.22 -2.12 1.97
C LEU A 92 7.20 -1.39 2.84
N ALA A 93 7.23 -1.64 4.15
CA ALA A 93 6.46 -1.02 5.21
C ALA A 93 7.35 0.00 5.94
#